data_AF-A0AB37SX40-F1
#
_entry.id   AF-A0AB37SX40-F1
#
_cell.length_a   1.000
_cell.length_b   1.000
_cell.length_c   1.000
_cell.angle_alpha   90.00
_cell.angle_beta   90.00
_cell.angle_gamma   90.00
#
_symmetry.space_group_name_H-M   'P 1'
#
loop_
_entity.id
_entity.type
_entity.pdbx_description
1 polymer ?
#
loop_
_entity_poly.entity_id
_entity_poly.type
_entity_poly.pdbx_seq_one_letter_code
_entity_poly.pdbx_strand_id
1 'polypeptide(L)'
;MTPADAAIPPTLLSAVVAIGRQAGLPVSAWFSGTGLEPGLLEDVDVRVSLDQARTVLRRAVAALPERPLGIEVGARDALLSFGFVGVAMRSSATVGDALGVLDELHRASGSLADFIAEGLDGDEIELYLRERWPDPALLPFLAEEAFASTIAFLRSVLGETWTPTRLFLSYPSPVYAARYERFFRCPVHFAADADRLVISSDVLGSRIPTHHEPTLRTALAVCRSLIAPARIRPGVVAAVEAMLNAHLHRPLTMAEIAAQMHISERTLRRQLAEAGDQFGAIRDRVRERHATALLRHSTLAISAVAAEVGFSDGREFRRAYRRWTGRTPLAARTSDDGSQTGLSAV
;
A
#
# COMPACT_ATOMS: atom_id res chain seq x y z
N MET A 1 -8.81 -9.75 -8.50
CA MET A 1 -8.73 -8.37 -8.02
C MET A 1 -8.95 -7.47 -9.22
N THR A 2 -10.01 -6.69 -9.21
CA THR A 2 -10.31 -5.69 -10.24
C THR A 2 -9.52 -4.41 -9.96
N PRO A 3 -9.32 -3.51 -10.93
CA PRO A 3 -8.71 -2.19 -10.69
C PRO A 3 -9.42 -1.33 -9.64
N ALA A 4 -10.72 -1.60 -9.44
CA ALA A 4 -11.56 -0.91 -8.48
C ALA A 4 -11.37 -1.41 -7.04
N ASP A 5 -10.75 -2.56 -6.83
CA ASP A 5 -10.57 -3.17 -5.51
C ASP A 5 -9.45 -2.47 -4.72
N ALA A 6 -9.77 -1.94 -3.54
CA ALA A 6 -8.81 -1.41 -2.59
C ALA A 6 -8.08 -2.55 -1.87
N ALA A 7 -6.86 -2.80 -2.34
CA ALA A 7 -5.97 -3.82 -1.79
C ALA A 7 -4.51 -3.35 -1.72
N ILE A 8 -4.21 -2.17 -2.26
CA ILE A 8 -2.84 -1.68 -2.42
C ILE A 8 -2.49 -0.85 -1.18
N PRO A 9 -1.39 -1.14 -0.48
CA PRO A 9 -0.86 -0.27 0.56
C PRO A 9 -0.55 1.15 0.02
N PRO A 10 -0.82 2.22 0.78
CA PRO A 10 -0.67 3.60 0.30
C PRO A 10 0.78 4.09 0.21
N THR A 11 1.79 3.24 0.47
CA THR A 11 3.21 3.59 0.60
C THR A 11 3.71 4.50 -0.52
N LEU A 12 3.47 4.11 -1.77
CA LEU A 12 3.87 4.87 -2.96
C LEU A 12 3.19 6.26 -3.02
N LEU A 13 1.90 6.32 -2.70
CA LEU A 13 1.15 7.58 -2.67
C LEU A 13 1.65 8.49 -1.55
N SER A 14 1.93 7.94 -0.36
CA SER A 14 2.50 8.69 0.77
C SER A 14 3.84 9.31 0.40
N ALA A 15 4.69 8.55 -0.31
CA ALA A 15 5.99 9.03 -0.76
C ALA A 15 5.86 10.21 -1.73
N VAL A 16 4.98 10.11 -2.72
CA VAL A 16 4.70 11.16 -3.72
C VAL A 16 4.07 12.40 -3.07
N VAL A 17 3.11 12.22 -2.16
CA VAL A 17 2.49 13.32 -1.41
C VAL A 17 3.52 14.08 -0.59
N ALA A 18 4.48 13.38 0.04
CA ALA A 18 5.55 14.02 0.78
C ALA A 18 6.42 14.93 -0.13
N ILE A 19 6.75 14.48 -1.35
CA ILE A 19 7.49 15.31 -2.33
C ILE A 19 6.65 16.53 -2.74
N GLY A 20 5.37 16.33 -3.04
CA GLY A 20 4.45 17.42 -3.39
C GLY A 20 4.35 18.48 -2.31
N ARG A 21 4.20 18.05 -1.05
CA ARG A 21 4.17 18.96 0.12
C ARG A 21 5.47 19.74 0.27
N GLN A 22 6.63 19.08 0.12
CA GLN A 22 7.95 19.74 0.16
C GLN A 22 8.12 20.75 -0.99
N ALA A 23 7.51 20.49 -2.15
CA ALA A 23 7.49 21.39 -3.29
C ALA A 23 6.45 22.54 -3.17
N GLY A 24 5.69 22.61 -2.06
CA GLY A 24 4.66 23.62 -1.84
C GLY A 24 3.41 23.46 -2.69
N LEU A 25 3.16 22.28 -3.27
CA LEU A 25 2.01 22.02 -4.14
C LEU A 25 0.73 21.70 -3.36
N PRO A 26 -0.45 22.06 -3.89
CA PRO A 26 -1.75 21.73 -3.27
C PRO A 26 -2.09 20.25 -3.50
N VAL A 27 -1.46 19.36 -2.73
CA VAL A 27 -1.57 17.90 -2.89
C VAL A 27 -3.01 17.37 -2.75
N SER A 28 -3.92 18.08 -2.07
CA SER A 28 -5.33 17.70 -1.96
C SER A 28 -6.02 17.63 -3.33
N ALA A 29 -5.65 18.49 -4.28
CA ALA A 29 -6.20 18.48 -5.63
C ALA A 29 -5.92 17.16 -6.37
N TRP A 30 -4.85 16.45 -6.02
CA TRP A 30 -4.52 15.16 -6.63
C TRP A 30 -5.53 14.07 -6.26
N PHE A 31 -6.26 14.22 -5.16
CA PHE A 31 -7.21 13.24 -4.64
C PHE A 31 -8.66 13.52 -5.07
N SER A 32 -8.93 14.64 -5.74
CA SER A 32 -10.30 15.04 -6.10
C SER A 32 -11.05 13.94 -6.87
N GLY A 33 -12.20 13.49 -6.36
CA GLY A 33 -13.02 12.48 -7.03
C GLY A 33 -12.51 11.04 -6.94
N THR A 34 -11.40 10.76 -6.24
CA THR A 34 -10.94 9.39 -5.97
C THR A 34 -11.63 8.78 -4.74
N GLY A 35 -12.21 9.63 -3.90
CA GLY A 35 -12.77 9.24 -2.63
C GLY A 35 -11.76 9.11 -1.50
N LEU A 36 -10.47 9.36 -1.76
CA LEU A 36 -9.44 9.37 -0.73
C LEU A 36 -9.15 10.81 -0.30
N GLU A 37 -8.66 10.98 0.92
CA GLU A 37 -8.05 12.23 1.37
C GLU A 37 -6.57 12.00 1.68
N PRO A 38 -5.69 13.01 1.53
CA PRO A 38 -4.26 12.86 1.81
C PRO A 38 -3.97 12.38 3.24
N GLY A 39 -4.77 12.79 4.22
CA GLY A 39 -4.59 12.39 5.63
C GLY A 39 -4.86 10.91 5.90
N LEU A 40 -5.68 10.25 5.06
CA LEU A 40 -5.96 8.81 5.21
C LEU A 40 -4.74 7.94 4.87
N LEU A 41 -3.76 8.46 4.14
CA LEU A 41 -2.56 7.69 3.79
C LEU A 41 -1.64 7.42 4.99
N GLU A 42 -1.87 8.10 6.12
CA GLU A 42 -1.15 7.91 7.38
C GLU A 42 -1.74 6.75 8.22
N ASP A 43 -2.93 6.27 7.86
CA ASP A 43 -3.60 5.14 8.53
C ASP A 43 -3.05 3.79 8.01
N VAL A 44 -2.60 2.94 8.93
CA VAL A 44 -2.02 1.62 8.66
C VAL A 44 -3.00 0.64 8.01
N ASP A 45 -4.30 0.83 8.24
CA ASP A 45 -5.35 -0.05 7.72
C ASP A 45 -5.87 0.41 6.36
N VAL A 46 -5.50 1.61 5.90
CA VAL A 46 -5.96 2.12 4.61
C VAL A 46 -5.37 1.29 3.47
N ARG A 47 -6.25 0.93 2.53
CA ARG A 47 -5.89 0.35 1.25
C ARG A 47 -6.51 1.20 0.16
N VAL A 48 -5.77 1.35 -0.93
CA VAL A 48 -6.20 2.11 -2.10
C VAL A 48 -6.42 1.15 -3.27
N SER A 49 -7.35 1.50 -4.15
CA SER A 49 -7.52 0.78 -5.40
C SER A 49 -6.48 1.21 -6.43
N LEU A 50 -6.28 0.39 -7.47
CA LEU A 50 -5.42 0.77 -8.58
C LEU A 50 -5.91 2.06 -9.24
N ASP A 51 -7.21 2.19 -9.46
CA ASP A 51 -7.78 3.38 -10.11
C ASP A 51 -7.56 4.65 -9.27
N GLN A 52 -7.71 4.53 -7.94
CA GLN A 52 -7.39 5.61 -7.01
C GLN A 52 -5.91 5.98 -7.10
N ALA A 53 -5.02 5.00 -7.02
CA ALA A 53 -3.57 5.22 -7.10
C ALA A 53 -3.15 5.85 -8.42
N ARG A 54 -3.60 5.30 -9.56
CA ARG A 54 -3.30 5.84 -10.90
C ARG A 54 -3.80 7.27 -11.06
N THR A 55 -4.99 7.58 -10.55
CA THR A 55 -5.56 8.94 -10.63
C THR A 55 -4.70 9.94 -9.86
N VAL A 56 -4.31 9.60 -8.62
CA VAL A 56 -3.45 10.46 -7.79
C VAL A 56 -2.07 10.63 -8.44
N LEU A 57 -1.43 9.52 -8.87
CA LEU A 57 -0.11 9.54 -9.49
C LEU A 57 -0.08 10.35 -10.78
N ARG A 58 -1.08 10.19 -11.67
CA ARG A 58 -1.15 10.96 -12.93
C ARG A 58 -1.19 12.46 -12.67
N ARG A 59 -1.95 12.88 -11.66
CA ARG A 59 -2.05 14.29 -11.27
C ARG A 59 -0.76 14.80 -10.63
N ALA A 60 -0.09 13.98 -9.83
CA ALA A 60 1.21 14.31 -9.25
C ALA A 60 2.30 14.47 -10.32
N VAL A 61 2.40 13.52 -11.26
CA VAL A 61 3.32 13.58 -12.41
C VAL A 61 3.03 14.80 -13.27
N ALA A 62 1.76 15.07 -13.60
CA ALA A 62 1.38 16.24 -14.38
C ALA A 62 1.68 17.57 -13.67
N ALA A 63 1.66 17.61 -12.34
CA ALA A 63 2.02 18.80 -11.56
C ALA A 63 3.55 19.02 -11.47
N LEU A 64 4.36 18.04 -11.89
CA LEU A 64 5.83 18.05 -11.78
C LEU A 64 6.51 17.53 -13.09
N PRO A 65 6.20 18.09 -14.28
CA PRO A 65 6.53 17.48 -15.59
C PRO A 65 8.02 17.40 -15.93
N GLU A 66 8.89 18.18 -15.27
CA GLU A 66 10.34 18.20 -15.53
C GLU A 66 11.16 17.59 -14.38
N ARG A 67 10.47 16.99 -13.40
CA ARG A 67 11.10 16.42 -12.22
C ARG A 67 11.17 14.89 -12.41
N PRO A 68 12.33 14.24 -12.18
CA PRO A 68 12.44 12.79 -12.21
C PRO A 68 11.79 12.19 -10.96
N LEU A 69 10.46 12.33 -10.87
CA LEU A 69 9.71 12.07 -9.65
C LEU A 69 9.80 10.60 -9.25
N GLY A 70 9.83 9.67 -10.21
CA GLY A 70 10.00 8.26 -9.92
C GLY A 70 11.38 7.99 -9.31
N ILE A 71 12.43 8.58 -9.89
CA ILE A 71 13.80 8.45 -9.34
C ILE A 71 13.87 9.02 -7.93
N GLU A 72 13.27 10.19 -7.66
CA GLU A 72 13.28 10.80 -6.32
C GLU A 72 12.51 9.99 -5.28
N VAL A 73 11.42 9.33 -5.67
CA VAL A 73 10.69 8.41 -4.80
C VAL A 73 11.53 7.17 -4.54
N GLY A 74 12.07 6.54 -5.58
CA GLY A 74 12.78 5.28 -5.46
C GLY A 74 14.18 5.40 -4.85
N ALA A 75 14.84 6.55 -4.99
CA ALA A 75 16.13 6.84 -4.38
C ALA A 75 16.11 6.93 -2.85
N ARG A 76 14.92 6.86 -2.24
CA ARG A 76 14.76 6.84 -0.77
C ARG A 76 15.24 5.51 -0.20
N ASP A 77 15.39 5.47 1.13
CA ASP A 77 15.75 4.24 1.83
C ASP A 77 14.76 3.12 1.46
N ALA A 78 15.29 1.91 1.20
CA ALA A 78 14.49 0.73 0.88
C ALA A 78 13.39 0.42 1.91
N LEU A 79 13.53 0.84 3.19
CA LEU A 79 12.47 0.74 4.22
C LEU A 79 11.26 1.59 3.82
N LEU A 80 11.52 2.78 3.30
CA LEU A 80 10.51 3.75 2.92
C LEU A 80 9.87 3.40 1.58
N SER A 81 10.65 2.86 0.63
CA SER A 81 10.13 2.46 -0.68
C SER A 81 9.37 1.13 -0.63
N PHE A 82 9.84 0.15 0.14
CA PHE A 82 9.29 -1.21 0.15
C PHE A 82 8.48 -1.58 1.41
N GLY A 83 8.49 -0.77 2.47
CA GLY A 83 7.81 -1.10 3.73
C GLY A 83 8.31 -2.41 4.33
N PHE A 84 7.39 -3.30 4.74
CA PHE A 84 7.74 -4.62 5.30
C PHE A 84 8.44 -5.55 4.30
N VAL A 85 8.25 -5.35 2.99
CA VAL A 85 9.04 -6.07 1.97
C VAL A 85 10.52 -5.67 2.10
N GLY A 86 10.80 -4.39 2.33
CA GLY A 86 12.16 -3.89 2.56
C GLY A 86 12.78 -4.37 3.88
N VAL A 87 11.96 -4.69 4.89
CA VAL A 87 12.42 -5.35 6.13
C VAL A 87 12.82 -6.80 5.83
N ALA A 88 11.98 -7.53 5.09
CA ALA A 88 12.26 -8.91 4.68
C ALA A 88 13.54 -8.97 3.84
N MET A 89 13.66 -8.13 2.80
CA MET A 89 14.83 -8.04 1.93
C MET A 89 16.13 -7.80 2.72
N ARG A 90 16.15 -6.86 3.67
CA ARG A 90 17.34 -6.61 4.51
C ARG A 90 17.62 -7.69 5.55
N SER A 91 16.64 -8.53 5.85
CA SER A 91 16.82 -9.64 6.78
C SER A 91 17.17 -10.95 6.06
N SER A 92 17.08 -10.98 4.73
CA SER A 92 17.50 -12.10 3.88
C SER A 92 19.00 -12.40 4.02
N ALA A 93 19.40 -13.64 3.70
CA ALA A 93 20.80 -14.05 3.83
C ALA A 93 21.69 -13.51 2.71
N THR A 94 21.18 -13.49 1.47
CA THR A 94 21.88 -13.02 0.28
C THR A 94 21.06 -12.03 -0.53
N VAL A 95 21.71 -11.32 -1.45
CA VAL A 95 21.03 -10.45 -2.43
C VAL A 95 20.06 -11.26 -3.28
N GLY A 96 20.42 -12.48 -3.69
CA GLY A 96 19.52 -13.37 -4.43
C GLY A 96 18.25 -13.70 -3.67
N ASP A 97 18.37 -14.03 -2.38
CA ASP A 97 17.21 -14.25 -1.51
C ASP A 97 16.34 -13.00 -1.38
N ALA A 98 16.95 -11.81 -1.29
CA ALA A 98 16.21 -10.55 -1.23
C ALA A 98 15.49 -10.21 -2.53
N LEU A 99 16.10 -10.45 -3.70
CA LEU A 99 15.44 -10.28 -4.98
C LEU A 99 14.30 -11.30 -5.17
N GLY A 100 14.45 -12.53 -4.67
CA GLY A 100 13.36 -13.50 -4.61
C GLY A 100 12.17 -13.04 -3.75
N VAL A 101 12.45 -12.39 -2.61
CA VAL A 101 11.40 -11.74 -1.79
C VAL A 101 10.71 -10.62 -2.56
N LEU A 102 11.46 -9.80 -3.30
CA LEU A 102 10.88 -8.74 -4.12
C LEU A 102 9.99 -9.31 -5.23
N ASP A 103 10.45 -10.33 -5.96
CA ASP A 103 9.68 -11.04 -6.99
C ASP A 103 8.34 -11.57 -6.43
N GLU A 104 8.39 -12.30 -5.30
CA GLU A 104 7.20 -12.89 -4.65
C GLU A 104 6.26 -11.82 -4.06
N LEU A 105 6.81 -10.79 -3.40
CA LEU A 105 6.05 -9.96 -2.45
C LEU A 105 6.02 -8.46 -2.77
N HIS A 106 6.53 -7.99 -3.93
CA HIS A 106 6.47 -6.56 -4.32
C HIS A 106 5.06 -5.96 -4.26
N ARG A 107 3.99 -6.76 -4.38
CA ARG A 107 2.61 -6.26 -4.22
C ARG A 107 2.32 -5.78 -2.80
N ALA A 108 2.94 -6.38 -1.80
CA ALA A 108 2.83 -5.98 -0.41
C ALA A 108 3.49 -4.62 -0.13
N SER A 109 4.35 -4.10 -1.02
CA SER A 109 4.88 -2.73 -0.90
C SER A 109 3.95 -1.67 -1.49
N GLY A 110 2.90 -2.07 -2.22
CA GLY A 110 2.04 -1.15 -2.95
C GLY A 110 2.47 -0.88 -4.39
N SER A 111 3.42 -1.67 -4.93
CA SER A 111 3.84 -1.55 -6.33
C SER A 111 2.65 -1.71 -7.29
N LEU A 112 2.60 -0.85 -8.31
CA LEU A 112 1.59 -0.90 -9.37
C LEU A 112 2.03 -1.75 -10.58
N ALA A 113 3.30 -2.12 -10.63
CA ALA A 113 3.90 -3.00 -11.63
C ALA A 113 4.34 -4.33 -11.01
N ASP A 114 4.45 -5.36 -11.85
CA ASP A 114 5.08 -6.62 -11.48
C ASP A 114 6.58 -6.58 -11.82
N PHE A 115 7.39 -7.17 -10.93
CA PHE A 115 8.80 -7.43 -11.17
C PHE A 115 8.96 -8.89 -11.58
N ILE A 116 9.79 -9.15 -12.57
CA ILE A 116 10.09 -10.50 -13.02
C ILE A 116 11.59 -10.58 -13.28
N ALA A 117 12.27 -11.49 -12.60
CA ALA A 117 13.64 -11.84 -12.97
C ALA A 117 13.59 -12.85 -14.11
N GLU A 118 14.14 -12.49 -15.28
CA GLU A 118 14.28 -13.41 -16.42
C GLU A 118 15.78 -13.51 -16.81
N GLY A 119 16.21 -14.70 -17.23
CA GLY A 119 17.56 -14.93 -17.76
C GLY A 119 18.61 -15.24 -16.68
N LEU A 120 19.12 -16.47 -16.72
CA LEU A 120 20.34 -16.94 -16.04
C LEU A 120 21.38 -17.40 -17.09
N ASP A 121 21.37 -16.83 -18.29
CA ASP A 121 22.33 -17.19 -19.34
C ASP A 121 23.58 -16.30 -19.23
N GLY A 122 24.56 -16.78 -18.47
CA GLY A 122 25.89 -16.19 -18.34
C GLY A 122 26.12 -15.40 -17.04
N ASP A 123 26.98 -14.38 -17.11
CA ASP A 123 27.45 -13.59 -15.96
C ASP A 123 26.53 -12.39 -15.63
N GLU A 124 25.33 -12.32 -16.22
CA GLU A 124 24.36 -11.23 -16.07
C GLU A 124 22.94 -11.74 -15.76
N ILE A 125 22.13 -10.88 -15.16
CA ILE A 125 20.73 -11.09 -14.81
C ILE A 125 19.93 -9.88 -15.27
N GLU A 126 18.74 -10.14 -15.81
CA GLU A 126 17.81 -9.10 -16.23
C GLU A 126 16.57 -9.06 -15.32
N LEU A 127 16.30 -7.88 -14.75
CA LEU A 127 15.12 -7.60 -13.94
C LEU A 127 14.14 -6.79 -14.77
N TYR A 128 13.03 -7.41 -15.15
CA TYR A 128 11.99 -6.80 -15.97
C TYR A 128 10.91 -6.13 -15.12
N LEU A 129 10.45 -4.98 -15.60
CA LEU A 129 9.24 -4.33 -15.10
C LEU A 129 8.08 -4.61 -16.07
N ARG A 130 6.97 -5.15 -15.56
CA ARG A 130 5.75 -5.39 -16.35
C ARG A 130 4.57 -4.66 -15.74
N GLU A 131 3.99 -3.71 -16.47
CA GLU A 131 2.75 -3.08 -16.06
C GLU A 131 1.59 -4.08 -16.12
N ARG A 132 0.92 -4.32 -14.98
CA ARG A 132 -0.30 -5.13 -14.94
C ARG A 132 -1.45 -4.50 -15.71
N TRP A 133 -1.48 -3.17 -15.72
CA TRP A 133 -2.45 -2.36 -16.44
C TRP A 133 -1.73 -1.20 -17.11
N PRO A 134 -1.37 -1.34 -18.40
CA PRO A 134 -0.57 -0.36 -19.11
C PRO A 134 -1.11 1.07 -18.97
N ASP A 135 -0.19 1.99 -18.72
CA ASP A 135 -0.47 3.41 -18.58
C ASP A 135 0.69 4.24 -19.13
N PRO A 136 0.67 4.59 -20.43
CA PRO A 136 1.79 5.32 -21.03
C PRO A 136 2.14 6.63 -20.30
N ALA A 137 1.18 7.25 -19.61
CA ALA A 137 1.41 8.47 -18.84
C ALA A 137 2.09 8.22 -17.48
N LEU A 138 2.03 7.00 -16.93
CA LEU A 138 2.68 6.63 -15.67
C LEU A 138 3.90 5.74 -15.86
N LEU A 139 4.07 5.11 -17.02
CA LEU A 139 5.17 4.19 -17.28
C LEU A 139 6.55 4.76 -16.92
N PRO A 140 6.93 6.01 -17.31
CA PRO A 140 8.21 6.58 -16.89
C PRO A 140 8.35 6.63 -15.37
N PHE A 141 7.33 7.13 -14.67
CA PHE A 141 7.34 7.22 -13.21
C PHE A 141 7.47 5.84 -12.54
N LEU A 142 6.70 4.85 -13.01
CA LEU A 142 6.71 3.50 -12.43
C LEU A 142 8.05 2.80 -12.67
N ALA A 143 8.60 2.89 -13.88
CA ALA A 143 9.91 2.31 -14.21
C ALA A 143 11.04 2.99 -13.43
N GLU A 144 11.04 4.32 -13.40
CA GLU A 144 12.01 5.11 -12.63
C GLU A 144 12.00 4.73 -11.15
N GLU A 145 10.82 4.69 -10.52
CA GLU A 145 10.68 4.34 -9.09
C GLU A 145 11.15 2.93 -8.82
N ALA A 146 10.69 1.95 -9.60
CA ALA A 146 11.03 0.55 -9.46
C ALA A 146 12.54 0.28 -9.54
N PHE A 147 13.20 0.80 -10.58
CA PHE A 147 14.63 0.58 -10.77
C PHE A 147 15.46 1.42 -9.82
N ALA A 148 15.02 2.64 -9.45
CA ALA A 148 15.72 3.44 -8.46
C ALA A 148 15.66 2.81 -7.06
N SER A 149 14.50 2.28 -6.66
CA SER A 149 14.31 1.54 -5.40
C SER A 149 15.19 0.30 -5.34
N THR A 150 15.26 -0.46 -6.44
CA THR A 150 16.13 -1.64 -6.54
C THR A 150 17.61 -1.27 -6.40
N ILE A 151 18.06 -0.21 -7.07
CA ILE A 151 19.47 0.23 -7.02
C ILE A 151 19.81 0.83 -5.66
N ALA A 152 18.92 1.60 -5.04
CA ALA A 152 19.11 2.12 -3.69
C ALA A 152 19.29 0.98 -2.69
N PHE A 153 18.48 -0.07 -2.79
CA PHE A 153 18.67 -1.29 -2.01
C PHE A 153 20.02 -1.95 -2.27
N LEU A 154 20.38 -2.20 -3.54
CA LEU A 154 21.64 -2.86 -3.89
C LEU A 154 22.87 -2.06 -3.41
N ARG A 155 22.87 -0.73 -3.55
CA ARG A 155 23.93 0.15 -3.03
C ARG A 155 24.01 0.12 -1.49
N SER A 156 22.88 -0.04 -0.80
CA SER A 156 22.89 -0.16 0.66
C SER A 156 23.57 -1.45 1.16
N VAL A 157 23.62 -2.49 0.31
CA VAL A 157 24.23 -3.80 0.63
C VAL A 157 25.66 -3.90 0.08
N LEU A 158 25.84 -3.54 -1.19
CA LEU A 158 27.07 -3.72 -1.96
C LEU A 158 28.03 -2.52 -1.90
N GLY A 159 27.55 -1.40 -1.34
CA GLY A 159 28.28 -0.13 -1.24
C GLY A 159 27.80 0.93 -2.24
N GLU A 160 27.95 2.20 -1.85
CA GLU A 160 27.44 3.37 -2.58
C GLU A 160 28.06 3.55 -3.98
N THR A 161 29.21 2.94 -4.23
CA THR A 161 29.89 2.98 -5.54
C THR A 161 29.42 1.89 -6.50
N TRP A 162 28.61 0.94 -6.04
CA TRP A 162 28.08 -0.12 -6.90
C TRP A 162 27.16 0.46 -7.99
N THR A 163 27.29 -0.10 -9.19
CA THR A 163 26.53 0.31 -10.38
C THR A 163 26.00 -0.91 -11.12
N PRO A 164 24.76 -0.85 -11.65
CA PRO A 164 24.26 -1.88 -12.57
C PRO A 164 25.05 -1.85 -13.88
N THR A 165 24.93 -2.91 -14.68
CA THR A 165 25.59 -2.97 -15.99
C THR A 165 24.93 -2.00 -16.97
N ARG A 166 23.60 -2.10 -17.14
CA ARG A 166 22.83 -1.35 -18.16
C ARG A 166 21.38 -1.16 -17.70
N LEU A 167 20.72 -0.12 -18.21
CA LEU A 167 19.29 0.11 -18.04
C LEU A 167 18.64 0.30 -19.42
N PHE A 168 17.54 -0.41 -19.68
CA PHE A 168 16.74 -0.27 -20.89
C PHE A 168 15.33 0.20 -20.50
N LEU A 169 14.81 1.17 -21.25
CA LEU A 169 13.53 1.82 -20.99
C LEU A 169 12.74 1.90 -22.28
N SER A 170 11.49 1.47 -22.26
CA SER A 170 10.66 1.34 -23.47
C SER A 170 10.09 2.67 -23.97
N TYR A 171 10.20 3.72 -23.15
CA TYR A 171 9.73 5.07 -23.45
C TYR A 171 10.85 5.98 -23.98
N PRO A 172 10.51 7.06 -24.71
CA PRO A 172 11.49 8.01 -25.21
C PRO A 172 12.17 8.79 -24.07
N SER A 173 13.38 9.28 -24.35
CA SER A 173 14.16 10.09 -23.42
C SER A 173 13.37 11.32 -22.93
N PRO A 174 13.14 11.48 -21.62
CA PRO A 174 12.42 12.64 -21.07
C PRO A 174 13.31 13.88 -21.05
N VAL A 175 12.70 15.06 -20.85
CA VAL A 175 13.43 16.35 -20.79
C VAL A 175 14.51 16.39 -19.70
N TYR A 176 14.36 15.57 -18.66
CA TYR A 176 15.30 15.44 -17.54
C TYR A 176 16.24 14.23 -17.66
N ALA A 177 16.44 13.66 -18.86
CA ALA A 177 17.25 12.46 -19.08
C ALA A 177 18.68 12.52 -18.52
N ALA A 178 19.31 13.69 -18.48
CA ALA A 178 20.63 13.88 -17.85
C ALA A 178 20.66 13.47 -16.36
N ARG A 179 19.51 13.40 -15.68
CA ARG A 179 19.39 12.93 -14.29
C ARG A 179 19.51 11.41 -14.18
N TYR A 180 19.20 10.66 -15.24
CA TYR A 180 19.31 9.21 -15.23
C TYR A 180 20.77 8.78 -15.10
N GLU A 181 21.66 9.27 -15.98
CA GLU A 181 23.08 8.91 -15.91
C GLU A 181 23.71 9.25 -14.56
N ARG A 182 23.33 10.40 -13.97
CA ARG A 182 23.81 10.81 -12.65
C ARG A 182 23.39 9.86 -11.53
N PHE A 183 22.15 9.36 -11.58
CA PHE A 183 21.61 8.49 -10.55
C PHE A 183 21.97 7.01 -10.77
N PHE A 184 21.71 6.49 -11.97
CA PHE A 184 21.91 5.09 -12.33
C PHE A 184 23.39 4.74 -12.49
N ARG A 185 24.22 5.70 -12.94
CA ARG A 185 25.68 5.55 -13.14
C ARG A 185 26.03 4.37 -14.08
N CYS A 186 25.18 4.11 -15.06
CA CYS A 186 25.36 3.10 -16.10
C CYS A 186 24.82 3.62 -17.46
N PRO A 187 25.14 2.97 -18.58
CA PRO A 187 24.50 3.24 -19.86
C PRO A 187 22.98 3.06 -19.79
N VAL A 188 22.25 4.08 -20.24
CA VAL A 188 20.77 4.09 -20.29
C VAL A 188 20.31 4.13 -21.74
N HIS A 189 19.51 3.14 -22.13
CA HIS A 189 18.97 2.99 -23.48
C HIS A 189 17.46 3.26 -23.47
N PHE A 190 17.07 4.42 -23.98
CA PHE A 190 15.67 4.79 -24.18
C PHE A 190 15.11 4.22 -25.49
N ALA A 191 13.78 4.17 -25.59
CA ALA A 191 13.05 3.59 -26.72
C ALA A 191 13.48 2.13 -27.04
N ALA A 192 13.77 1.36 -25.98
CA ALA A 192 14.03 -0.07 -26.08
C ALA A 192 12.74 -0.88 -26.25
N ASP A 193 12.87 -2.18 -26.42
CA ASP A 193 11.77 -3.14 -26.53
C ASP A 193 11.07 -3.45 -25.20
N ALA A 194 11.77 -3.30 -24.08
CA ALA A 194 11.25 -3.56 -22.75
C ALA A 194 11.97 -2.73 -21.67
N ASP A 195 11.27 -2.46 -20.57
CA ASP A 195 11.82 -1.86 -19.35
C ASP A 195 12.54 -2.95 -18.53
N ARG A 196 13.88 -2.89 -18.48
CA ARG A 196 14.70 -3.87 -17.75
C ARG A 196 16.00 -3.29 -17.21
N LEU A 197 16.38 -3.77 -16.03
CA LEU A 197 17.66 -3.48 -15.38
C LEU A 197 18.59 -4.69 -15.49
N VAL A 198 19.81 -4.48 -15.99
CA VAL A 198 20.81 -5.54 -16.12
C VAL A 198 21.87 -5.38 -15.04
N ILE A 199 22.14 -6.45 -14.29
CA ILE A 199 23.15 -6.53 -13.23
C ILE A 199 24.02 -7.76 -13.44
N SER A 200 25.24 -7.77 -12.89
CA SER A 200 26.05 -9.00 -12.90
C SER A 200 25.46 -10.06 -11.95
N SER A 201 25.57 -11.33 -12.31
CA SER A 201 25.05 -12.45 -11.54
C SER A 201 25.87 -12.74 -10.26
N ASP A 202 27.12 -12.26 -10.19
CA ASP A 202 28.00 -12.39 -9.03
C ASP A 202 27.40 -11.75 -7.77
N VAL A 203 26.59 -10.70 -7.94
CA VAL A 203 25.97 -9.96 -6.84
C VAL A 203 25.00 -10.83 -6.06
N LEU A 204 24.37 -11.84 -6.68
CA LEU A 204 23.36 -12.69 -6.02
C LEU A 204 23.91 -13.38 -4.78
N GLY A 205 25.18 -13.81 -4.82
CA GLY A 205 25.85 -14.49 -3.72
C GLY A 205 26.30 -13.56 -2.59
N SER A 206 26.17 -12.24 -2.76
CA SER A 206 26.60 -11.26 -1.77
C SER A 206 25.75 -11.35 -0.51
N ARG A 207 26.43 -11.45 0.65
CA ARG A 207 25.76 -11.53 1.96
C ARG A 207 25.20 -10.17 2.36
N ILE A 208 23.99 -10.18 2.90
CA ILE A 208 23.39 -8.98 3.47
C ILE A 208 23.87 -8.84 4.93
N PRO A 209 24.57 -7.74 5.29
CA PRO A 209 25.15 -7.60 6.63
C PRO A 209 24.13 -7.63 7.78
N THR A 210 22.88 -7.23 7.50
CA THR A 210 21.78 -7.15 8.45
C THR A 210 20.94 -8.44 8.53
N HIS A 211 21.41 -9.55 7.96
CA HIS A 211 20.69 -10.82 7.99
C HIS A 211 20.28 -11.22 9.42
N HIS A 212 19.00 -11.50 9.61
CA HIS A 212 18.45 -11.95 10.88
C HIS A 212 17.20 -12.82 10.66
N GLU A 213 17.37 -14.13 10.74
CA GLU A 213 16.34 -15.13 10.41
C GLU A 213 15.00 -14.93 11.15
N PRO A 214 14.94 -14.65 12.47
CA PRO A 214 13.67 -14.37 13.14
C PRO A 214 12.93 -13.14 12.57
N THR A 215 13.67 -12.09 12.19
CA THR A 215 13.08 -10.87 11.62
C THR A 215 12.57 -11.15 10.21
N LEU A 216 13.35 -11.87 9.40
CA LEU A 216 12.94 -12.31 8.07
C LEU A 216 11.61 -13.04 8.12
N ARG A 217 11.50 -14.08 8.97
CA ARG A 217 10.28 -14.88 9.12
C ARG A 217 9.07 -14.03 9.53
N THR A 218 9.23 -13.11 10.49
CA THR A 218 8.15 -12.19 10.89
C THR A 218 7.76 -11.26 9.76
N ALA A 219 8.72 -10.65 9.06
CA ALA A 219 8.46 -9.75 7.95
C ALA A 219 7.75 -10.46 6.78
N LEU A 220 8.15 -11.69 6.45
CA LEU A 220 7.47 -12.53 5.46
C LEU A 220 6.03 -12.85 5.85
N ALA A 221 5.78 -13.19 7.13
CA ALA A 221 4.43 -13.45 7.62
C ALA A 221 3.52 -12.21 7.51
N VAL A 222 4.06 -11.02 7.82
CA VAL A 222 3.35 -9.74 7.65
C VAL A 222 3.10 -9.46 6.16
N CYS A 223 4.11 -9.57 5.29
CA CYS A 223 3.94 -9.33 3.86
C CYS A 223 2.87 -10.24 3.24
N ARG A 224 2.89 -11.54 3.60
CA ARG A 224 1.90 -12.51 3.13
C ARG A 224 0.48 -12.19 3.63
N SER A 225 0.32 -11.65 4.83
CA SER A 225 -0.99 -11.22 5.32
C SER A 225 -1.51 -9.96 4.61
N LEU A 226 -0.61 -9.09 4.13
CA LEU A 226 -0.97 -7.90 3.35
C LEU A 226 -1.49 -8.23 1.94
N ILE A 227 -1.00 -9.31 1.33
CA ILE A 227 -1.47 -9.81 0.02
C ILE A 227 -2.54 -10.89 0.13
N ALA A 228 -2.79 -11.42 1.33
CA ALA A 228 -3.84 -12.40 1.55
C ALA A 228 -5.20 -11.79 1.18
N PRO A 229 -6.16 -12.57 0.65
CA PRO A 229 -7.46 -12.08 0.20
C PRO A 229 -8.38 -11.49 1.29
N ALA A 230 -7.85 -11.09 2.46
CA ALA A 230 -8.60 -10.58 3.59
C ALA A 230 -9.31 -9.26 3.21
N ARG A 231 -10.51 -9.41 2.66
CA ARG A 231 -11.50 -8.38 2.32
C ARG A 231 -11.01 -7.37 1.28
N ILE A 232 -10.76 -7.88 0.07
CA ILE A 232 -10.82 -7.05 -1.13
C ILE A 232 -12.20 -6.35 -1.16
N ARG A 233 -12.21 -5.02 -0.98
CA ARG A 233 -13.40 -4.16 -1.03
C ARG A 233 -13.27 -3.21 -2.21
N PRO A 234 -14.36 -2.81 -2.87
CA PRO A 234 -14.30 -1.73 -3.84
C PRO A 234 -13.74 -0.44 -3.18
N GLY A 235 -12.93 0.33 -3.90
CA GLY A 235 -12.12 1.42 -3.36
C GLY A 235 -12.93 2.55 -2.75
N VAL A 236 -14.14 2.79 -3.27
CA VAL A 236 -15.11 3.72 -2.66
C VAL A 236 -15.60 3.24 -1.30
N VAL A 237 -15.81 1.92 -1.13
CA VAL A 237 -16.23 1.33 0.15
C VAL A 237 -15.10 1.43 1.16
N ALA A 238 -13.87 1.11 0.76
CA ALA A 238 -12.69 1.21 1.63
C ALA A 238 -12.43 2.65 2.08
N ALA A 239 -12.53 3.62 1.16
CA ALA A 239 -12.45 5.05 1.46
C ALA A 239 -13.47 5.50 2.52
N VAL A 240 -14.74 5.13 2.35
CA VAL A 240 -15.79 5.43 3.32
C VAL A 240 -15.52 4.75 4.67
N GLU A 241 -15.06 3.49 4.68
CA GLU A 241 -14.67 2.79 5.92
C GLU A 241 -13.54 3.53 6.66
N ALA A 242 -12.50 3.97 5.93
CA ALA A 242 -11.37 4.69 6.50
C ALA A 242 -11.77 6.04 7.11
N MET A 243 -12.59 6.83 6.42
CA MET A 243 -13.08 8.12 6.94
C MET A 243 -13.96 7.95 8.18
N LEU A 244 -14.77 6.89 8.21
CA LEU A 244 -15.58 6.55 9.38
C LEU A 244 -14.72 6.05 10.55
N ASN A 245 -13.64 5.29 10.29
CA ASN A 245 -12.68 4.89 11.32
C ASN A 245 -12.00 6.11 11.95
N ALA A 246 -11.55 7.07 11.14
CA ALA A 246 -10.92 8.29 11.63
C ALA A 246 -11.85 9.18 12.49
N HIS A 247 -13.18 8.99 12.39
CA HIS A 247 -14.20 9.81 13.06
C HIS A 247 -15.21 8.97 13.87
N LEU A 248 -14.75 7.94 14.57
CA LEU A 248 -15.62 7.02 15.33
C LEU A 248 -16.50 7.72 16.38
N HIS A 249 -15.95 8.66 17.14
CA HIS A 249 -16.67 9.35 18.22
C HIS A 249 -17.77 10.29 17.69
N ARG A 250 -17.55 10.89 16.51
CA ARG A 250 -18.52 11.72 15.79
C ARG A 250 -18.64 11.20 14.35
N PRO A 251 -19.45 10.16 14.12
CA PRO A 251 -19.52 9.54 12.82
C PRO A 251 -20.09 10.52 11.80
N LEU A 252 -19.30 10.75 10.75
CA LEU A 252 -19.65 11.65 9.66
C LEU A 252 -20.92 11.16 8.94
N THR A 253 -21.71 12.13 8.49
CA THR A 253 -22.82 11.90 7.57
C THR A 253 -22.31 11.58 6.17
N MET A 254 -23.18 11.00 5.34
CA MET A 254 -22.84 10.75 3.93
C MET A 254 -22.54 12.05 3.17
N ALA A 255 -23.20 13.15 3.53
CA ALA A 255 -22.97 14.48 2.96
C ALA A 255 -21.58 15.02 3.36
N GLU A 256 -21.19 14.92 4.63
CA GLU A 256 -19.86 15.32 5.10
C GLU A 256 -18.76 14.49 4.44
N ILE A 257 -18.93 13.17 4.35
CA ILE A 257 -17.98 12.28 3.66
C ILE A 257 -17.91 12.61 2.17
N ALA A 258 -19.04 12.83 1.49
CA ALA A 258 -19.04 13.20 0.08
C ALA A 258 -18.31 14.53 -0.16
N ALA A 259 -18.51 15.52 0.73
CA ALA A 259 -17.83 16.80 0.67
C ALA A 259 -16.32 16.67 0.84
N GLN A 260 -15.88 15.86 1.80
CA GLN A 260 -14.48 15.50 2.04
C GLN A 260 -13.85 14.76 0.84
N MET A 261 -14.61 13.87 0.20
CA MET A 261 -14.22 13.18 -1.05
C MET A 261 -14.27 14.07 -2.31
N HIS A 262 -14.68 15.34 -2.16
CA HIS A 262 -14.90 16.30 -3.26
C HIS A 262 -15.86 15.78 -4.35
N ILE A 263 -16.92 15.08 -3.95
CA ILE A 263 -17.99 14.58 -4.84
C ILE A 263 -19.37 14.93 -4.29
N SER A 264 -20.40 14.84 -5.14
CA SER A 264 -21.78 14.98 -4.65
C SER A 264 -22.23 13.75 -3.87
N GLU A 265 -23.13 13.93 -2.89
CA GLU A 265 -23.75 12.82 -2.16
C GLU A 265 -24.44 11.81 -3.10
N ARG A 266 -25.03 12.31 -4.20
CA ARG A 266 -25.61 11.47 -5.26
C ARG A 266 -24.56 10.61 -5.95
N THR A 267 -23.39 11.17 -6.24
CA THR A 267 -22.26 10.44 -6.84
C THR A 267 -21.77 9.36 -5.89
N LEU A 268 -21.57 9.69 -4.61
CA LEU A 268 -21.15 8.73 -3.60
C LEU A 268 -22.17 7.59 -3.46
N ARG A 269 -23.47 7.90 -3.42
CA ARG A 269 -24.55 6.90 -3.34
C ARG A 269 -24.52 5.94 -4.52
N ARG A 270 -24.36 6.48 -5.73
CA ARG A 270 -24.27 5.67 -6.95
C ARG A 270 -23.04 4.76 -6.92
N GLN A 271 -21.86 5.29 -6.59
CA GLN A 271 -20.63 4.50 -6.52
C GLN A 271 -20.70 3.38 -5.47
N LEU A 272 -21.30 3.64 -4.29
CA LEU A 272 -21.53 2.60 -3.29
C LEU A 272 -22.49 1.51 -3.79
N ALA A 273 -23.57 1.88 -4.48
CA ALA A 273 -24.51 0.93 -5.04
C ALA A 273 -23.89 0.09 -6.17
N GLU A 274 -23.09 0.70 -7.04
CA GLU A 274 -22.29 0.01 -8.08
C GLU A 274 -21.29 -0.98 -7.45
N ALA A 275 -20.74 -0.62 -6.29
CA ALA A 275 -19.90 -1.49 -5.46
C ALA A 275 -20.67 -2.55 -4.65
N GLY A 276 -22.00 -2.62 -4.77
CA GLY A 276 -22.84 -3.59 -4.06
C GLY A 276 -23.01 -3.31 -2.57
N ASP A 277 -22.83 -2.07 -2.13
CA ASP A 277 -22.88 -1.68 -0.71
C ASP A 277 -23.78 -0.48 -0.44
N GLN A 278 -24.04 -0.22 0.85
CA GLN A 278 -24.84 0.92 1.30
C GLN A 278 -24.14 1.63 2.46
N PHE A 279 -24.14 2.96 2.44
CA PHE A 279 -23.49 3.78 3.48
C PHE A 279 -23.83 3.36 4.92
N GLY A 280 -25.12 3.07 5.18
CA GLY A 280 -25.58 2.61 6.49
C GLY A 280 -24.97 1.27 6.90
N ALA A 281 -24.82 0.33 5.96
CA ALA A 281 -24.20 -0.97 6.20
C ALA A 281 -22.70 -0.82 6.46
N ILE A 282 -22.01 0.06 5.73
CA ILE A 282 -20.60 0.36 5.95
C ILE A 282 -20.36 0.92 7.36
N ARG A 283 -21.16 1.92 7.76
CA ARG A 283 -21.10 2.52 9.10
C ARG A 283 -21.36 1.50 10.20
N ASP A 284 -22.33 0.62 9.99
CA ASP A 284 -22.65 -0.44 10.93
C ASP A 284 -21.48 -1.42 11.09
N ARG A 285 -20.84 -1.84 9.98
CA ARG A 285 -19.65 -2.73 10.03
C ARG A 285 -18.45 -2.11 10.74
N VAL A 286 -18.20 -0.82 10.52
CA VAL A 286 -17.13 -0.08 11.22
C VAL A 286 -17.40 -0.07 12.73
N ARG A 287 -18.60 0.35 13.14
CA ARG A 287 -18.99 0.38 14.55
C ARG A 287 -18.98 -0.99 15.21
N GLU A 288 -19.45 -2.03 14.51
CA GLU A 288 -19.44 -3.40 15.00
C GLU A 288 -18.02 -3.88 15.31
N ARG A 289 -17.08 -3.64 14.39
CA ARG A 289 -15.67 -4.05 14.53
C ARG A 289 -15.04 -3.43 15.79
N HIS A 290 -15.17 -2.12 15.95
CA HIS A 290 -14.63 -1.38 17.10
C HIS A 290 -15.33 -1.75 18.41
N ALA A 291 -16.67 -1.85 18.39
CA ALA A 291 -17.41 -2.27 19.57
C ALA A 291 -17.01 -3.68 20.02
N THR A 292 -16.85 -4.61 19.08
CA THR A 292 -16.42 -5.98 19.39
C THR A 292 -15.01 -6.00 19.97
N ALA A 293 -14.08 -5.24 19.39
CA ALA A 293 -12.72 -5.12 19.91
C ALA A 293 -12.69 -4.54 21.34
N LEU A 294 -13.40 -3.44 21.58
CA LEU A 294 -13.51 -2.83 22.91
C LEU A 294 -14.17 -3.77 23.93
N LEU A 295 -15.20 -4.51 23.54
CA LEU A 295 -15.88 -5.46 24.43
C LEU A 295 -15.01 -6.65 24.82
N ARG A 296 -14.10 -7.09 23.94
CA ARG A 296 -13.18 -8.21 24.19
C ARG A 296 -11.90 -7.80 24.90
N HIS A 297 -11.37 -6.61 24.60
CA HIS A 297 -10.02 -6.22 25.00
C HIS A 297 -9.99 -5.08 26.03
N SER A 298 -11.14 -4.62 26.51
CA SER A 298 -11.22 -3.58 27.54
C SER A 298 -12.22 -3.91 28.64
N THR A 299 -12.05 -3.27 29.80
CA THR A 299 -12.98 -3.34 30.94
C THR A 299 -14.00 -2.20 30.94
N LEU A 300 -14.08 -1.41 29.86
CA LEU A 300 -14.96 -0.25 29.76
C LEU A 300 -16.42 -0.62 30.06
N ALA A 301 -17.16 0.28 30.70
CA ALA A 301 -18.61 0.10 30.86
C ALA A 301 -19.30 0.05 29.48
N ILE A 302 -20.40 -0.70 29.35
CA ILE A 302 -21.15 -0.80 28.07
C ILE A 302 -21.58 0.59 27.57
N SER A 303 -21.90 1.52 28.47
CA SER A 303 -22.22 2.91 28.14
C SER A 303 -21.02 3.67 27.59
N ALA A 304 -19.81 3.44 28.11
CA ALA A 304 -18.58 4.02 27.58
C ALA A 304 -18.28 3.46 26.19
N VAL A 305 -18.37 2.13 26.00
CA VAL A 305 -18.21 1.51 24.67
C VAL A 305 -19.20 2.10 23.65
N ALA A 306 -20.45 2.33 24.07
CA ALA A 306 -21.46 2.95 23.21
C ALA A 306 -21.04 4.37 22.77
N ALA A 307 -20.53 5.20 23.69
CA ALA A 307 -20.04 6.53 23.38
C ALA A 307 -18.82 6.49 22.44
N GLU A 308 -17.87 5.58 22.69
CA GLU A 308 -16.65 5.41 21.89
C GLU A 308 -16.95 5.12 20.41
N VAL A 309 -17.98 4.31 20.14
CA VAL A 309 -18.42 3.98 18.77
C VAL A 309 -19.53 4.90 18.23
N GLY A 310 -19.74 6.05 18.89
CA GLY A 310 -20.58 7.14 18.40
C GLY A 310 -22.09 6.92 18.57
N PHE A 311 -22.52 6.23 19.63
CA PHE A 311 -23.93 6.20 20.06
C PHE A 311 -24.17 7.17 21.23
N SER A 312 -25.27 7.91 21.16
CA SER A 312 -25.75 8.81 22.22
C SER A 312 -26.44 8.09 23.38
N ASP A 313 -26.96 6.87 23.16
CA ASP A 313 -27.63 6.06 24.19
C ASP A 313 -27.16 4.60 24.14
N GLY A 314 -26.82 4.04 25.32
CA GLY A 314 -26.50 2.63 25.49
C GLY A 314 -27.64 1.67 25.13
N ARG A 315 -28.92 2.09 25.18
CA ARG A 315 -30.04 1.25 24.72
C ARG A 315 -30.05 1.09 23.20
N GLU A 316 -29.78 2.16 22.46
CA GLU A 316 -29.64 2.12 21.00
C GLU A 316 -28.46 1.26 20.58
N PHE A 317 -27.32 1.43 21.25
CA PHE A 317 -26.14 0.60 21.03
C PHE A 317 -26.45 -0.90 21.24
N ARG A 318 -27.12 -1.27 22.33
CA ARG A 318 -27.47 -2.69 22.60
C ARG A 318 -28.34 -3.29 21.51
N ARG A 319 -29.32 -2.53 21.00
CA ARG A 319 -30.19 -2.97 19.89
C ARG A 319 -29.40 -3.11 18.60
N ALA A 320 -28.56 -2.14 18.28
CA ALA A 320 -27.70 -2.16 17.10
C ALA A 320 -26.71 -3.33 17.14
N TYR A 321 -25.97 -3.49 18.25
CA TYR A 321 -25.00 -4.57 18.42
C TYR A 321 -25.64 -5.96 18.29
N ARG A 322 -26.83 -6.16 18.86
CA ARG A 322 -27.58 -7.42 18.69
C ARG A 322 -28.03 -7.64 17.24
N ARG A 323 -28.45 -6.58 16.55
CA ARG A 323 -28.81 -6.66 15.11
C ARG A 323 -27.61 -7.04 14.25
N TRP A 324 -26.42 -6.52 14.54
CA TRP A 324 -25.22 -6.80 13.77
C TRP A 324 -24.64 -8.19 14.04
N THR A 325 -24.55 -8.57 15.32
CA THR A 325 -23.75 -9.73 15.76
C THR A 325 -24.58 -10.94 16.19
N GLY A 326 -25.91 -10.80 16.29
CA GLY A 326 -26.81 -11.80 16.85
C GLY A 326 -26.75 -11.97 18.37
N ARG A 327 -25.80 -11.34 19.07
CA ARG A 327 -25.56 -11.50 20.51
C ARG A 327 -25.61 -10.18 21.27
N THR A 328 -25.73 -10.23 22.60
CA THR A 328 -25.68 -9.00 23.42
C THR A 328 -24.25 -8.54 23.64
N PRO A 329 -24.00 -7.24 23.90
CA PRO A 329 -22.68 -6.75 24.27
C PRO A 329 -22.07 -7.48 25.47
N LEU A 330 -22.91 -7.82 26.46
CA LEU A 330 -22.48 -8.57 27.64
C LEU A 330 -22.01 -9.99 27.29
N ALA A 331 -22.75 -10.70 26.44
CA ALA A 331 -22.38 -12.04 25.99
C ALA A 331 -21.08 -12.03 25.16
N ALA A 332 -20.83 -10.96 24.40
CA ALA A 332 -19.59 -10.80 23.66
C ALA A 332 -18.36 -10.59 24.56
N ARG A 333 -18.55 -10.03 25.76
CA ARG A 333 -17.48 -9.83 26.75
C ARG A 333 -17.10 -11.11 27.49
N THR A 334 -18.08 -11.97 27.77
CA THR A 334 -17.86 -13.25 28.47
C THR A 334 -17.33 -14.36 27.55
N SER A 335 -17.18 -14.08 26.25
CA SER A 335 -16.63 -15.02 25.29
C SER A 335 -15.11 -14.90 25.26
N ASP A 336 -14.45 -15.37 26.31
CA ASP A 336 -13.01 -15.69 26.30
C ASP A 336 -12.84 -17.19 26.59
N ASP A 337 -12.26 -17.86 25.61
CA ASP A 337 -11.75 -19.23 25.52
C ASP A 337 -12.57 -20.45 26.00
N GLY A 338 -13.05 -21.24 25.02
CA GLY A 338 -13.51 -22.61 25.18
C GLY A 338 -13.09 -23.49 24.00
N SER A 339 -12.00 -23.13 23.30
CA SER A 339 -11.57 -23.84 22.09
C SER A 339 -10.06 -24.02 22.01
N GLN A 340 -9.37 -24.24 23.13
CA GLN A 340 -8.01 -24.78 23.15
C GLN A 340 -7.60 -25.38 24.51
N THR A 341 -8.24 -26.48 24.92
CA THR A 341 -7.60 -27.49 25.81
C THR A 341 -8.40 -28.78 25.79
N GLY A 342 -8.05 -29.65 24.84
CA GLY A 342 -8.66 -30.96 24.64
C GLY A 342 -7.75 -31.82 23.78
N LEU A 343 -6.56 -32.13 24.30
CA LEU A 343 -5.63 -33.22 23.95
C LEU A 343 -4.37 -32.95 24.81
N SER A 344 -3.85 -33.81 25.67
CA SER A 344 -4.06 -35.22 25.93
C SER A 344 -3.56 -35.48 27.36
N ALA A 345 -4.37 -36.17 28.17
CA ALA A 345 -3.86 -37.04 29.21
C ALA A 345 -3.70 -38.43 28.56
N VAL A 346 -2.49 -38.99 28.63
CA VAL A 346 -2.09 -40.30 29.17
C VAL A 346 -0.56 -40.36 29.08
#